data_AF-A0AAX2J3L7-F1
#
_entry.id   AF-A0AAX2J3L7-F1
#
_cell.length_a   1.000
_cell.length_b   1.000
_cell.length_c   1.000
_cell.angle_alpha   90.00
_cell.angle_beta   90.00
_cell.angle_gamma   90.00
#
_symmetry.space_group_name_H-M   'P 1'
#
loop_
_entity.id
_entity.type
_entity.pdbx_description
1 polymer ?
#
loop_
_entity_poly.entity_id
_entity_poly.type
_entity_poly.pdbx_seq_one_letter_code
_entity_poly.pdbx_strand_id
1 'polypeptide(L)'
;MFWQQNLNDIFTTLSPQDRKNVAQQILAPKHIFWNADKKVFEYKESVQTLAQAANAVPTSFKKLKVLANQVAQSLSLLQNDYHEATQIADYLENMLEKIQLFDCDNDLEQHICKQNVYRAFIYAAADVIRNKQNLELPPNARKLHVNAVKVFINEVYLKQQLLGYAFKTVRNRQLLAHPHPLMSQFLAHEQKTRQLEVVRASGYLFAIAPMLEYSSNPFGIRRFLEEERLFGGSLLLHGASYNAAYLSGSRPPTELFFQKQIEFIITIQGNIRKVVMDFMEQLDVYHEERLLTLLFAPFGTSSGSLQQEVHKRLADYEKLLTVGILEPLANSLRRLPNHQDEFDFIYVSMRQLLGKMIAALQDFQMQPALLLDDQVKSLLGRLTAYATFLEKRRSDVFAELEQNQWAENHKQTLLPMKHVRGVAKDYLDEYRKRKYAVDKQQRLLEQTESLLDKLFKRKAAQERELEELKKDLRKVQYEAHKQLCYPPESVLQLTVRMEFETQLNVRPEERNLAFPDGDNGVSRLPMVLTLPENRLQFDVNAFAKAVNVGEHEDEEKMLHEAEKVLLKRT
;
A
#
# COMPACT_ATOMS: atom_id res chain seq x y z
N MET A 1 24.52 -11.22 6.86
CA MET A 1 25.54 -12.04 6.19
C MET A 1 25.21 -12.28 4.71
N PHE A 2 24.09 -12.91 4.35
CA PHE A 2 23.82 -13.26 2.93
C PHE A 2 23.68 -12.08 1.96
N TRP A 3 23.02 -10.97 2.35
CA TRP A 3 22.88 -9.82 1.45
C TRP A 3 24.20 -9.11 1.16
N GLN A 4 25.11 -9.05 2.13
CA GLN A 4 26.42 -8.40 1.99
C GLN A 4 27.28 -9.17 1.00
N GLN A 5 27.25 -10.50 1.10
CA GLN A 5 27.97 -11.40 0.20
C GLN A 5 27.38 -11.34 -1.21
N ASN A 6 26.05 -11.46 -1.35
CA ASN A 6 25.39 -11.35 -2.65
C ASN A 6 25.63 -9.99 -3.32
N LEU A 7 25.59 -8.89 -2.55
CA LEU A 7 25.92 -7.56 -3.07
C LEU A 7 27.38 -7.47 -3.51
N ASN A 8 28.31 -8.08 -2.76
CA ASN A 8 29.71 -8.17 -3.14
C ASN A 8 29.87 -8.96 -4.46
N ASP A 9 29.24 -10.12 -4.57
CA ASP A 9 29.26 -10.95 -5.78
C ASP A 9 28.74 -10.16 -6.99
N ILE A 10 27.60 -9.46 -6.87
CA ILE A 10 27.09 -8.57 -7.91
C ILE A 10 28.11 -7.47 -8.23
N PHE A 11 28.66 -6.79 -7.22
CA PHE A 11 29.65 -5.72 -7.43
C PHE A 11 30.87 -6.22 -8.19
N THR A 12 31.33 -7.46 -7.95
CA THR A 12 32.48 -8.01 -8.69
C THR A 12 32.21 -8.16 -10.19
N THR A 13 30.95 -8.35 -10.60
CA THR A 13 30.56 -8.46 -12.02
C THR A 13 30.43 -7.12 -12.74
N LEU A 14 30.37 -6.00 -11.99
CA LEU A 14 30.18 -4.66 -12.56
C LEU A 14 31.50 -3.99 -12.95
N SER A 15 31.46 -3.12 -13.97
CA SER A 15 32.59 -2.26 -14.37
C SER A 15 32.94 -1.25 -13.26
N PRO A 16 34.17 -0.68 -13.23
CA PRO A 16 34.53 0.33 -12.23
C PRO A 16 33.61 1.55 -12.21
N GLN A 17 33.17 2.00 -13.38
CA GLN A 17 32.25 3.14 -13.50
C GLN A 17 30.86 2.78 -12.97
N ASP A 18 30.36 1.59 -13.29
CA ASP A 18 29.05 1.13 -12.80
C ASP A 18 29.07 0.91 -11.30
N ARG A 19 30.15 0.37 -10.72
CA ARG A 19 30.30 0.26 -9.27
C ARG A 19 30.18 1.62 -8.60
N LYS A 20 30.79 2.66 -9.17
CA LYS A 20 30.70 4.03 -8.65
C LYS A 20 29.27 4.57 -8.76
N ASN A 21 28.63 4.40 -9.92
CA ASN A 21 27.26 4.83 -10.15
C ASN A 21 26.28 4.11 -9.20
N VAL A 22 26.36 2.78 -9.10
CA VAL A 22 25.51 1.99 -8.19
C VAL A 22 25.76 2.37 -6.74
N ALA A 23 27.01 2.54 -6.32
CA ALA A 23 27.32 2.97 -4.95
C ALA A 23 26.71 4.34 -4.64
N GLN A 24 26.85 5.33 -5.52
CA GLN A 24 26.38 6.70 -5.29
C GLN A 24 24.88 6.88 -5.48
N GLN A 25 24.30 6.25 -6.50
CA GLN A 25 22.92 6.53 -6.93
C GLN A 25 21.92 5.50 -6.39
N ILE A 26 22.36 4.30 -6.00
CA ILE A 26 21.47 3.22 -5.54
C ILE A 26 21.71 2.86 -4.08
N LEU A 27 22.98 2.63 -3.69
CA LEU A 27 23.30 2.17 -2.34
C LEU A 27 23.35 3.29 -1.29
N ALA A 28 24.00 4.41 -1.59
CA ALA A 28 24.10 5.53 -0.66
C ALA A 28 22.73 6.11 -0.24
N PRO A 29 21.74 6.28 -1.15
CA PRO A 29 20.38 6.67 -0.76
C PRO A 29 19.66 5.64 0.12
N LYS A 30 20.12 4.38 0.11
CA LYS A 30 19.63 3.30 0.98
C LYS A 30 20.50 3.12 2.24
N HIS A 31 21.39 4.07 2.51
CA HIS A 31 22.34 4.04 3.62
C HIS A 31 23.26 2.82 3.64
N ILE A 32 23.54 2.21 2.49
CA ILE A 32 24.47 1.09 2.36
C ILE A 32 25.81 1.62 1.85
N PHE A 33 26.87 1.35 2.60
CA PHE A 33 28.22 1.84 2.32
C PHE A 33 29.24 0.71 2.37
N TRP A 34 30.30 0.80 1.57
CA TRP A 34 31.43 -0.12 1.67
C TRP A 34 32.28 0.23 2.89
N ASN A 35 32.50 -0.73 3.78
CA ASN A 35 33.49 -0.64 4.85
C ASN A 35 34.81 -1.22 4.36
N ALA A 36 35.81 -0.36 4.15
CA ALA A 36 37.11 -0.75 3.63
C ALA A 36 37.89 -1.66 4.59
N ASP A 37 37.78 -1.43 5.91
CA ASP A 37 38.53 -2.15 6.94
C ASP A 37 38.03 -3.59 7.07
N LYS A 38 36.70 -3.76 7.11
CA LYS A 38 36.07 -5.08 7.22
C LYS A 38 35.86 -5.77 5.88
N LYS A 39 36.11 -5.07 4.76
CA LYS A 39 35.85 -5.52 3.38
C LYS A 39 34.42 -6.05 3.18
N VAL A 40 33.44 -5.37 3.76
CA VAL A 40 32.02 -5.73 3.65
C VAL A 40 31.17 -4.48 3.46
N PHE A 41 30.02 -4.64 2.80
CA PHE A 41 28.99 -3.61 2.82
C PHE A 41 28.34 -3.53 4.20
N GLU A 42 28.15 -2.31 4.70
CA GLU A 42 27.49 -2.02 5.96
C GLU A 42 26.31 -1.08 5.70
N TYR A 43 25.20 -1.36 6.38
CA TYR A 43 24.09 -0.42 6.46
C TYR A 43 24.37 0.54 7.62
N LYS A 44 24.44 1.83 7.33
CA LYS A 44 24.74 2.93 8.26
C LYS A 44 23.59 3.93 8.27
N GLU A 45 22.42 3.49 8.72
CA GLU A 45 21.35 4.41 9.09
C GLU A 45 21.32 4.53 10.61
N SER A 46 21.22 5.75 11.14
CA SER A 46 20.86 5.96 12.54
C SER A 46 19.35 5.73 12.65
N VAL A 47 18.92 4.48 12.53
CA VAL A 47 17.53 4.13 12.83
C VAL A 47 17.30 4.54 14.28
N GLN A 48 16.34 5.43 14.49
CA GLN A 48 15.94 5.85 15.83
C GLN A 48 15.63 4.61 16.67
N THR A 49 16.27 4.47 17.82
CA THR A 49 16.02 3.31 18.69
C THR A 49 14.58 3.34 19.18
N LEU A 50 14.01 2.18 19.53
CA LEU A 50 12.65 2.13 20.08
C LEU A 50 12.48 3.04 21.30
N ALA A 51 13.49 3.13 22.16
CA ALA A 51 13.48 4.06 23.30
C ALA A 51 13.47 5.54 22.87
N GLN A 52 14.25 5.90 21.85
CA GLN A 52 14.23 7.25 21.29
C GLN A 52 12.88 7.56 20.63
N ALA A 53 12.29 6.62 19.89
CA ALA A 53 10.98 6.79 19.26
C ALA A 53 9.87 6.97 20.30
N ALA A 54 9.87 6.15 21.35
CA ALA A 54 8.95 6.29 22.48
C ALA A 54 9.13 7.64 23.19
N ASN A 55 10.38 8.09 23.39
CA ASN A 55 10.67 9.39 23.99
C ASN A 55 10.25 10.58 23.13
N ALA A 56 10.31 10.45 21.80
CA ALA A 56 9.91 11.49 20.86
C ALA A 56 8.39 11.73 20.81
N VAL A 57 7.56 10.77 21.26
CA VAL A 57 6.10 10.96 21.34
C VAL A 57 5.78 12.13 22.31
N PRO A 58 5.08 13.18 21.84
CA PRO A 58 4.69 14.32 22.68
C PRO A 58 3.88 13.92 23.93
N THR A 59 4.02 14.69 25.01
CA THR A 59 3.24 14.49 26.25
C THR A 59 1.76 14.83 26.10
N SER A 60 1.40 15.62 25.08
CA SER A 60 0.01 15.88 24.67
C SER A 60 -0.70 14.59 24.26
N PHE A 61 0.00 13.66 23.59
CA PHE A 61 -0.54 12.37 23.15
C PHE A 61 -0.44 11.30 24.26
N LYS A 62 -1.07 11.58 25.42
CA LYS A 62 -0.94 10.77 26.65
C LYS A 62 -1.13 9.26 26.42
N LYS A 63 -2.19 8.85 25.72
CA LYS A 63 -2.50 7.43 25.46
C LYS A 63 -1.42 6.76 24.60
N LEU A 64 -0.98 7.43 23.53
CA LEU A 64 0.07 6.91 22.65
C LEU A 64 1.41 6.84 23.38
N LYS A 65 1.73 7.83 24.22
CA LYS A 65 2.96 7.86 25.02
C LYS A 65 3.03 6.67 25.98
N VAL A 66 1.91 6.35 26.65
CA VAL A 66 1.80 5.19 27.53
C VAL A 66 2.04 3.90 26.75
N LEU A 67 1.36 3.73 25.60
CA LEU A 67 1.56 2.57 24.74
C LEU A 67 3.02 2.44 24.30
N ALA A 68 3.62 3.51 23.76
CA ALA A 68 4.99 3.49 23.26
C ALA A 68 6.01 3.10 24.35
N ASN A 69 5.83 3.60 25.58
CA ASN A 69 6.66 3.21 26.72
C ASN A 69 6.45 1.74 27.11
N GLN A 70 5.21 1.25 27.11
CA GLN A 70 4.92 -0.17 27.39
C GLN A 70 5.53 -1.09 26.33
N VAL A 71 5.42 -0.73 25.04
CA VAL A 71 6.06 -1.47 23.94
C VAL A 71 7.57 -1.51 24.13
N ALA A 72 8.20 -0.36 24.40
CA ALA A 72 9.64 -0.27 24.62
C ALA A 72 10.11 -1.12 25.81
N GLN A 73 9.37 -1.10 26.93
CA GLN A 73 9.68 -1.91 28.11
C GLN A 73 9.50 -3.40 27.85
N SER A 74 8.43 -3.79 27.13
CA SER A 74 8.12 -5.19 26.87
C SER A 74 9.16 -5.92 26.01
N LEU A 75 10.01 -5.18 25.26
CA LEU A 75 11.04 -5.78 24.41
C LEU A 75 12.05 -6.61 25.22
N SER A 76 12.25 -6.29 26.51
CA SER A 76 13.12 -7.07 27.40
C SER A 76 12.61 -8.51 27.58
N LEU A 77 11.29 -8.74 27.52
CA LEU A 77 10.70 -10.08 27.59
C LEU A 77 11.11 -10.92 26.38
N LEU A 78 11.08 -10.33 25.18
CA LEU A 78 11.54 -11.00 23.96
C LEU A 78 13.04 -11.33 24.01
N GLN A 79 13.83 -10.42 24.58
CA GLN A 79 15.28 -10.58 24.73
C GLN A 79 15.62 -11.71 25.70
N ASN A 80 15.04 -11.67 26.90
CA ASN A 80 15.52 -12.44 28.05
C ASN A 80 14.66 -13.68 28.37
N ASP A 81 13.34 -13.59 28.22
CA ASP A 81 12.42 -14.54 28.84
C ASP A 81 11.75 -15.49 27.83
N TYR A 82 11.48 -15.01 26.61
CA TYR A 82 10.81 -15.82 25.60
C TYR A 82 11.78 -16.68 24.83
N HIS A 83 11.65 -18.01 24.90
CA HIS A 83 12.54 -18.96 24.23
C HIS A 83 11.84 -19.82 23.18
N GLU A 84 10.53 -20.03 23.32
CA GLU A 84 9.74 -20.81 22.37
C GLU A 84 9.31 -19.98 21.16
N ALA A 85 9.37 -20.57 19.97
CA ALA A 85 8.99 -19.89 18.72
C ALA A 85 7.51 -19.47 18.68
N THR A 86 6.62 -20.27 19.27
CA THR A 86 5.18 -19.96 19.41
C THR A 86 4.98 -18.74 20.32
N GLN A 87 5.59 -18.71 21.50
CA GLN A 87 5.52 -17.57 22.42
C GLN A 87 6.04 -16.27 21.78
N ILE A 88 7.12 -16.36 21.00
CA ILE A 88 7.65 -15.24 20.23
C ILE A 88 6.67 -14.78 19.16
N ALA A 89 6.05 -15.72 18.43
CA ALA A 89 5.03 -15.42 17.43
C ALA A 89 3.87 -14.65 18.07
N ASP A 90 3.32 -15.16 19.18
CA ASP A 90 2.26 -14.54 19.96
C ASP A 90 2.61 -13.10 20.36
N TYR A 91 3.81 -12.91 20.90
CA TYR A 91 4.26 -11.59 21.34
C TYR A 91 4.36 -10.61 20.17
N LEU A 92 5.03 -11.00 19.08
CA LEU A 92 5.27 -10.12 17.94
C LEU A 92 3.98 -9.76 17.22
N GLU A 93 3.11 -10.74 16.96
CA GLU A 93 1.82 -10.52 16.30
C GLU A 93 0.92 -9.63 17.17
N ASN A 94 0.74 -9.95 18.45
CA ASN A 94 -0.10 -9.15 19.35
C ASN A 94 0.43 -7.73 19.54
N MET A 95 1.75 -7.54 19.64
CA MET A 95 2.32 -6.21 19.86
C MET A 95 2.15 -5.32 18.63
N LEU A 96 2.43 -5.86 17.44
CA LEU A 96 2.24 -5.13 16.19
C LEU A 96 0.77 -4.79 15.95
N GLU A 97 -0.13 -5.74 16.19
CA GLU A 97 -1.56 -5.51 16.10
C GLU A 97 -2.02 -4.41 17.07
N LYS A 98 -1.60 -4.45 18.34
CA LYS A 98 -1.92 -3.41 19.34
C LYS A 98 -1.46 -2.02 18.91
N ILE A 99 -0.25 -1.90 18.33
CA ILE A 99 0.23 -0.62 17.82
C ILE A 99 -0.60 -0.21 16.60
N GLN A 100 -0.91 -1.12 15.68
CA GLN A 100 -1.64 -0.82 14.46
C GLN A 100 -3.08 -0.36 14.75
N LEU A 101 -3.81 -1.09 15.60
CA LEU A 101 -5.19 -0.84 16.02
C LEU A 101 -5.33 0.36 16.96
N PHE A 102 -4.24 0.97 17.42
CA PHE A 102 -4.32 2.18 18.23
C PHE A 102 -4.98 3.30 17.42
N ASP A 103 -6.12 3.78 17.92
CA ASP A 103 -6.87 4.86 17.30
C ASP A 103 -6.15 6.20 17.52
N CYS A 104 -5.93 6.91 16.41
CA CYS A 104 -5.31 8.23 16.41
C CYS A 104 -6.35 9.35 16.36
N ASP A 105 -7.65 9.06 16.54
CA ASP A 105 -8.72 10.07 16.53
C ASP A 105 -8.70 10.94 15.25
N ASN A 106 -8.25 10.37 14.12
CA ASN A 106 -8.02 11.05 12.84
C ASN A 106 -6.95 12.17 12.86
N ASP A 107 -6.14 12.25 13.92
CA ASP A 107 -4.98 13.16 14.07
C ASP A 107 -3.76 12.62 13.33
N LEU A 108 -3.28 13.40 12.36
CA LEU A 108 -2.17 13.03 11.48
C LEU A 108 -0.81 13.03 12.20
N GLU A 109 -0.56 14.00 13.09
CA GLU A 109 0.70 14.07 13.84
C GLU A 109 0.81 12.89 14.81
N GLN A 110 -0.29 12.55 15.48
CA GLN A 110 -0.36 11.38 16.34
C GLN A 110 -0.15 10.08 15.54
N HIS A 111 -0.71 10.00 14.32
CA HIS A 111 -0.50 8.87 13.43
C HIS A 111 0.97 8.72 13.01
N ILE A 112 1.64 9.81 12.65
CA ILE A 112 3.07 9.80 12.30
C ILE A 112 3.91 9.31 13.48
N CYS A 113 3.62 9.79 14.69
CA CYS A 113 4.28 9.31 15.91
C CYS A 113 4.06 7.80 16.11
N LYS A 114 2.83 7.31 15.89
CA LYS A 114 2.47 5.88 15.96
C LYS A 114 3.28 5.06 14.96
N GLN A 115 3.38 5.50 13.70
CA GLN A 115 4.15 4.80 12.66
C GLN A 115 5.64 4.75 12.97
N ASN A 116 6.20 5.82 13.57
CA ASN A 116 7.59 5.82 14.00
C ASN A 116 7.86 4.79 15.10
N VAL A 117 6.96 4.68 16.09
CA VAL A 117 7.03 3.64 17.14
C VAL A 117 6.90 2.24 16.53
N TYR A 118 5.96 2.04 15.61
CA TYR A 118 5.74 0.77 14.92
C TYR A 118 7.00 0.32 14.16
N ARG A 119 7.58 1.19 13.34
CA ARG A 119 8.81 0.90 12.58
C ARG A 119 9.99 0.63 13.52
N ALA A 120 10.19 1.45 14.55
CA ALA A 120 11.28 1.28 15.50
C ALA A 120 11.16 -0.04 16.28
N PHE A 121 9.93 -0.46 16.62
CA PHE A 121 9.69 -1.75 17.25
C PHE A 121 10.07 -2.90 16.33
N ILE A 122 9.67 -2.87 15.06
CA ILE A 122 10.02 -3.92 14.09
C ILE A 122 11.54 -4.07 13.96
N TYR A 123 12.28 -2.95 13.81
CA TYR A 123 13.74 -3.00 13.70
C TYR A 123 14.38 -3.57 14.98
N ALA A 124 13.93 -3.11 16.15
CA ALA A 124 14.45 -3.60 17.42
C ALA A 124 14.16 -5.10 17.62
N ALA A 125 12.94 -5.55 17.32
CA ALA A 125 12.57 -6.96 17.37
C ALA A 125 13.40 -7.80 16.40
N ALA A 126 13.60 -7.34 15.16
CA ALA A 126 14.38 -8.05 14.15
C ALA A 126 15.82 -8.29 14.59
N ASP A 127 16.45 -7.29 15.22
CA ASP A 127 17.80 -7.42 15.75
C ASP A 127 17.87 -8.39 16.94
N VAL A 128 16.86 -8.40 17.82
CA VAL A 128 16.77 -9.38 18.91
C VAL A 128 16.64 -10.80 18.37
N ILE A 129 15.71 -11.05 17.45
CA ILE A 129 15.48 -12.37 16.83
C ILE A 129 16.71 -12.87 16.09
N ARG A 130 17.39 -11.97 15.36
CA ARG A 130 18.62 -12.30 14.62
C ARG A 130 19.72 -12.82 15.55
N ASN A 131 19.88 -12.20 16.71
CA ASN A 131 20.96 -12.48 17.66
C ASN A 131 20.60 -13.52 18.73
N LYS A 132 19.36 -14.00 18.74
CA LYS A 132 18.86 -14.93 19.76
C LYS A 132 19.58 -16.27 19.66
N GLN A 133 20.27 -16.70 20.71
CA GLN A 133 21.05 -17.96 20.67
C GLN A 133 20.15 -19.19 20.82
N ASN A 134 19.25 -19.16 21.81
CA ASN A 134 18.37 -20.27 22.14
C ASN A 134 16.95 -19.96 21.65
N LEU A 135 16.53 -20.65 20.59
CA LEU A 135 15.16 -20.65 20.09
C LEU A 135 14.68 -22.09 20.03
N GLU A 136 13.64 -22.39 20.79
CA GLU A 136 13.02 -23.70 20.87
C GLU A 136 11.88 -23.80 19.86
N LEU A 137 11.85 -24.90 19.10
CA LEU A 137 10.81 -25.15 18.12
C LEU A 137 9.85 -26.22 18.67
N PRO A 138 8.54 -26.06 18.46
CA PRO A 138 7.59 -27.13 18.77
C PRO A 138 7.93 -28.38 17.94
N PRO A 139 7.55 -29.58 18.41
CA PRO A 139 7.62 -30.79 17.61
C PRO A 139 6.90 -30.58 16.27
N ASN A 140 7.60 -30.79 15.17
CA ASN A 140 7.09 -30.48 13.84
C ASN A 140 7.42 -31.59 12.83
N ALA A 141 6.43 -32.01 12.05
CA ALA A 141 6.55 -33.01 11.00
C ALA A 141 7.34 -32.49 9.79
N ARG A 142 7.37 -31.17 9.59
CA ARG A 142 8.13 -30.51 8.52
C ARG A 142 9.64 -30.50 8.71
N LYS A 143 10.15 -30.87 9.90
CA LYS A 143 11.56 -30.76 10.29
C LYS A 143 12.13 -29.34 10.07
N LEU A 144 11.34 -28.33 10.43
CA LEU A 144 11.75 -26.93 10.45
C LEU A 144 13.00 -26.75 11.30
N HIS A 145 13.94 -25.98 10.76
CA HIS A 145 15.19 -25.66 11.42
C HIS A 145 15.12 -24.26 12.06
N VAL A 146 15.80 -24.07 13.19
CA VAL A 146 15.82 -22.81 13.95
C VAL A 146 16.16 -21.61 13.06
N ASN A 147 17.18 -21.75 12.19
CA ASN A 147 17.56 -20.69 11.27
C ASN A 147 16.48 -20.37 10.22
N ALA A 148 15.73 -21.37 9.75
CA ALA A 148 14.63 -21.14 8.81
C ALA A 148 13.53 -20.29 9.46
N VAL A 149 13.19 -20.59 10.72
CA VAL A 149 12.18 -19.84 11.49
C VAL A 149 12.66 -18.40 11.77
N LYS A 150 13.91 -18.19 12.19
CA LYS A 150 14.46 -16.83 12.36
C LYS A 150 14.43 -16.02 11.07
N VAL A 151 14.80 -16.63 9.95
CA VAL A 151 14.76 -15.98 8.63
C VAL A 151 13.32 -15.68 8.23
N PHE A 152 12.38 -16.59 8.48
CA PHE A 152 10.96 -16.37 8.23
C PHE A 152 10.44 -15.15 9.02
N ILE A 153 10.68 -15.11 10.33
CA ILE A 153 10.26 -13.99 11.19
C ILE A 153 10.83 -12.66 10.69
N ASN A 154 12.14 -12.60 10.42
CA ASN A 154 12.81 -11.35 10.08
C ASN A 154 12.60 -10.88 8.64
N GLU A 155 12.71 -11.80 7.67
CA GLU A 155 12.77 -11.45 6.24
C GLU A 155 11.45 -11.68 5.52
N VAL A 156 10.51 -12.42 6.12
CA VAL A 156 9.16 -12.61 5.59
C VAL A 156 8.18 -11.78 6.41
N TYR A 157 7.92 -12.16 7.66
CA TYR A 157 6.88 -11.52 8.48
C TYR A 157 7.17 -10.05 8.80
N LEU A 158 8.24 -9.75 9.55
CA LEU A 158 8.57 -8.39 9.98
C LEU A 158 8.83 -7.45 8.80
N LYS A 159 9.47 -7.97 7.74
CA LYS A 159 9.68 -7.21 6.51
C LYS A 159 8.37 -6.94 5.78
N GLN A 160 7.44 -7.88 5.74
CA GLN A 160 6.12 -7.64 5.17
C GLN A 160 5.32 -6.64 6.00
N GLN A 161 5.44 -6.66 7.33
CA GLN A 161 4.78 -5.68 8.20
C GLN A 161 5.27 -4.24 7.94
N LEU A 162 6.54 -4.07 7.55
CA LEU A 162 7.10 -2.76 7.16
C LEU A 162 6.72 -2.30 5.75
N LEU A 163 6.49 -3.24 4.82
CA LEU A 163 6.37 -2.95 3.39
C LEU A 163 4.94 -3.09 2.87
N GLY A 164 4.10 -3.92 3.49
CA GLY A 164 2.72 -4.13 3.12
C GLY A 164 2.63 -4.70 1.71
N TYR A 165 1.85 -4.04 0.85
CA TYR A 165 1.77 -4.37 -0.58
C TYR A 165 3.10 -4.25 -1.34
N ALA A 166 4.08 -3.52 -0.80
CA ALA A 166 5.41 -3.41 -1.37
C ALA A 166 6.28 -4.66 -1.08
N PHE A 167 5.82 -5.57 -0.24
CA PHE A 167 6.53 -6.81 0.05
C PHE A 167 6.57 -7.70 -1.19
N LYS A 168 7.79 -8.02 -1.66
CA LYS A 168 7.99 -8.73 -2.92
C LYS A 168 8.05 -10.23 -2.74
N THR A 169 7.17 -10.93 -3.45
CA THR A 169 7.26 -12.36 -3.68
C THR A 169 7.87 -12.64 -5.07
N VAL A 170 8.36 -13.86 -5.28
CA VAL A 170 8.96 -14.29 -6.54
C VAL A 170 7.85 -14.45 -7.57
N ARG A 171 7.96 -13.69 -8.66
CA ARG A 171 6.94 -13.67 -9.73
C ARG A 171 7.05 -14.92 -10.60
N ASN A 172 5.94 -15.34 -11.20
CA ASN A 172 5.91 -16.51 -12.07
C ASN A 172 6.95 -16.40 -13.22
N ARG A 173 7.07 -15.23 -13.86
CA ARG A 173 8.13 -14.97 -14.86
C ARG A 173 9.54 -15.22 -14.33
N GLN A 174 9.82 -14.84 -13.08
CA GLN A 174 11.12 -15.06 -12.45
C GLN A 174 11.33 -16.54 -12.10
N LEU A 175 10.27 -17.25 -11.71
CA LEU A 175 10.29 -18.69 -11.52
C LEU A 175 10.63 -19.40 -12.83
N LEU A 176 9.89 -19.10 -13.91
CA LEU A 176 10.08 -19.68 -15.25
C LEU A 176 11.47 -19.42 -15.83
N ALA A 177 12.03 -18.23 -15.59
CA ALA A 177 13.38 -17.88 -16.03
C ALA A 177 14.51 -18.54 -15.21
N HIS A 178 14.19 -19.17 -14.08
CA HIS A 178 15.20 -19.76 -13.21
C HIS A 178 15.71 -21.10 -13.79
N PRO A 179 17.03 -21.37 -13.77
CA PRO A 179 17.58 -22.59 -14.40
C PRO A 179 17.16 -23.89 -13.69
N HIS A 180 16.89 -23.85 -12.38
CA HIS A 180 16.57 -25.04 -11.60
C HIS A 180 15.09 -25.51 -11.77
N PRO A 181 14.82 -26.79 -12.12
CA PRO A 181 13.45 -27.29 -12.39
C PRO A 181 12.45 -27.14 -11.24
N LEU A 182 12.89 -27.25 -9.98
CA LEU A 182 12.03 -26.95 -8.82
C LEU A 182 11.38 -25.57 -8.92
N MET A 183 12.11 -24.58 -9.43
CA MET A 183 11.64 -23.21 -9.59
C MET A 183 10.82 -23.07 -10.88
N SER A 184 11.42 -23.42 -12.03
CA SER A 184 10.84 -23.13 -13.35
C SER A 184 9.72 -24.06 -13.79
N GLN A 185 9.57 -25.23 -13.15
CA GLN A 185 8.49 -26.17 -13.48
C GLN A 185 7.54 -26.32 -12.29
N PHE A 186 8.03 -26.85 -11.17
CA PHE A 186 7.17 -27.22 -10.05
C PHE A 186 6.55 -26.00 -9.36
N LEU A 187 7.36 -25.08 -8.82
CA LEU A 187 6.84 -23.91 -8.12
C LEU A 187 6.10 -22.94 -9.05
N ALA A 188 6.51 -22.82 -10.32
CA ALA A 188 5.77 -22.05 -11.32
C ALA A 188 4.35 -22.62 -11.54
N HIS A 189 4.22 -23.95 -11.56
CA HIS A 189 2.92 -24.64 -11.64
C HIS A 189 2.10 -24.45 -10.35
N GLU A 190 2.69 -24.72 -9.19
CA GLU A 190 1.99 -24.60 -7.90
C GLU A 190 1.58 -23.16 -7.58
N GLN A 191 2.39 -22.16 -7.96
CA GLN A 191 1.98 -20.75 -7.83
C GLN A 191 0.74 -20.45 -8.68
N LYS A 192 0.57 -21.09 -9.85
CA LYS A 192 -0.60 -20.91 -10.71
C LYS A 192 -1.84 -21.65 -10.17
N THR A 193 -1.69 -22.90 -9.77
CA THR A 193 -2.82 -23.76 -9.39
C THR A 193 -3.28 -23.53 -7.95
N ARG A 194 -2.32 -23.38 -7.03
CA ARG A 194 -2.55 -23.24 -5.59
C ARG A 194 -2.44 -21.80 -5.09
N GLN A 195 -2.13 -20.85 -5.98
CA GLN A 195 -1.93 -19.43 -5.67
C GLN A 195 -0.87 -19.19 -4.57
N LEU A 196 0.17 -20.04 -4.53
CA LEU A 196 1.21 -19.96 -3.49
C LEU A 196 2.02 -18.66 -3.60
N GLU A 197 2.25 -18.03 -2.46
CA GLU A 197 3.25 -16.99 -2.32
C GLU A 197 4.63 -17.62 -2.17
N VAL A 198 5.50 -17.38 -3.16
CA VAL A 198 6.87 -17.89 -3.13
C VAL A 198 7.79 -16.76 -2.67
N VAL A 199 8.49 -16.93 -1.56
CA VAL A 199 9.38 -15.90 -1.00
C VAL A 199 10.82 -16.39 -1.00
N ARG A 200 11.71 -15.66 -1.67
CA ARG A 200 13.15 -15.89 -1.60
C ARG A 200 13.77 -15.01 -0.52
N ALA A 201 14.34 -15.65 0.49
CA ALA A 201 15.01 -15.00 1.61
C ALA A 201 16.47 -15.46 1.70
N SER A 202 17.22 -14.91 2.66
CA SER A 202 18.61 -15.27 2.92
C SER A 202 18.76 -16.76 3.23
N GLY A 203 19.27 -17.52 2.24
CA GLY A 203 19.55 -18.96 2.39
C GLY A 203 18.31 -19.86 2.35
N TYR A 204 17.11 -19.31 2.20
CA TYR A 204 15.86 -20.09 2.19
C TYR A 204 14.90 -19.63 1.11
N LEU A 205 14.10 -20.58 0.65
CA LEU A 205 12.93 -20.38 -0.17
C LEU A 205 11.72 -20.83 0.63
N PHE A 206 10.68 -20.02 0.66
CA PHE A 206 9.42 -20.34 1.32
C PHE A 206 8.30 -20.41 0.29
N ALA A 207 7.45 -21.41 0.40
CA ALA A 207 6.18 -21.50 -0.32
C ALA A 207 5.06 -21.42 0.71
N ILE A 208 4.17 -20.45 0.57
CA ILE A 208 3.23 -20.04 1.61
C ILE A 208 1.82 -20.04 1.03
N ALA A 209 0.87 -20.58 1.80
CA ALA A 209 -0.54 -20.60 1.45
C ALA A 209 -1.10 -19.19 1.28
N PRO A 210 -2.01 -18.96 0.31
CA PRO A 210 -2.75 -17.70 0.26
C PRO A 210 -3.61 -17.53 1.53
N MET A 211 -4.00 -16.29 1.82
CA MET A 211 -5.01 -15.99 2.86
C MET A 211 -6.28 -15.46 2.21
N LEU A 212 -7.41 -16.08 2.57
CA LEU A 212 -8.74 -15.66 2.14
C LEU A 212 -9.29 -14.55 3.02
N GLU A 213 -9.24 -14.74 4.35
CA GLU A 213 -9.89 -13.84 5.30
C GLU A 213 -9.41 -12.39 5.18
N TYR A 214 -10.36 -11.49 5.40
CA TYR A 214 -10.14 -10.06 5.42
C TYR A 214 -9.14 -9.68 6.53
N SER A 215 -8.22 -8.76 6.26
CA SER A 215 -7.18 -8.28 7.18
C SER A 215 -6.19 -9.33 7.72
N SER A 216 -6.34 -10.60 7.35
CA SER A 216 -5.46 -11.67 7.78
C SER A 216 -4.20 -11.75 6.91
N ASN A 217 -3.03 -11.76 7.57
CA ASN A 217 -1.74 -11.76 6.90
C ASN A 217 -1.35 -13.19 6.48
N PRO A 218 -1.12 -13.48 5.18
CA PRO A 218 -0.68 -14.81 4.76
C PRO A 218 0.70 -15.19 5.33
N PHE A 219 1.50 -14.20 5.73
CA PHE A 219 2.86 -14.36 6.23
C PHE A 219 2.95 -14.46 7.76
N GLY A 220 1.82 -14.66 8.47
CA GLY A 220 1.79 -14.81 9.93
C GLY A 220 2.75 -15.90 10.45
N ILE A 221 3.46 -15.61 11.54
CA ILE A 221 4.42 -16.52 12.17
C ILE A 221 3.68 -17.71 12.78
N ARG A 222 2.60 -17.46 13.55
CA ARG A 222 1.78 -18.51 14.17
C ARG A 222 1.31 -19.50 13.11
N ARG A 223 0.66 -18.96 12.07
CA ARG A 223 0.18 -19.70 10.91
C ARG A 223 1.30 -20.51 10.25
N PHE A 224 2.48 -19.92 10.06
CA PHE A 224 3.60 -20.64 9.50
C PHE A 224 4.09 -21.78 10.40
N LEU A 225 4.06 -21.64 11.73
CA LEU A 225 4.51 -22.66 12.68
C LEU A 225 3.48 -23.78 12.89
N GLU A 226 2.20 -23.48 12.66
CA GLU A 226 1.10 -24.42 12.87
C GLU A 226 1.12 -25.63 11.93
N GLU A 227 0.73 -26.77 12.47
CA GLU A 227 0.61 -28.05 11.78
C GLU A 227 -0.67 -28.74 12.26
N GLU A 228 -1.71 -28.73 11.44
CA GLU A 228 -2.99 -29.35 11.79
C GLU A 228 -3.01 -30.82 11.36
N ARG A 229 -3.54 -31.70 12.22
CA ARG A 229 -3.78 -33.11 11.89
C ARG A 229 -5.27 -33.38 11.83
N LEU A 230 -5.77 -33.68 10.65
CA LEU A 230 -7.17 -34.06 10.45
C LEU A 230 -7.45 -35.47 10.99
N PHE A 231 -8.72 -35.74 11.29
CA PHE A 231 -9.22 -37.09 11.56
C PHE A 231 -8.84 -38.01 10.38
N GLY A 232 -8.03 -39.04 10.65
CA GLY A 232 -7.44 -39.92 9.62
C GLY A 232 -5.93 -39.76 9.41
N GLY A 233 -5.29 -38.78 10.08
CA GLY A 233 -3.83 -38.63 10.11
C GLY A 233 -3.23 -37.76 8.99
N SER A 234 -4.07 -37.17 8.14
CA SER A 234 -3.63 -36.21 7.12
C SER A 234 -3.12 -34.92 7.78
N LEU A 235 -1.91 -34.52 7.40
CA LEU A 235 -1.26 -33.29 7.84
C LEU A 235 -1.68 -32.14 6.93
N LEU A 236 -2.06 -31.00 7.51
CA LEU A 236 -2.30 -29.76 6.80
C LEU A 236 -1.27 -28.72 7.21
N LEU A 237 -0.76 -28.00 6.22
CA LEU A 237 0.31 -27.01 6.37
C LEU A 237 -0.13 -25.66 5.80
N HIS A 238 0.45 -24.58 6.31
CA HIS A 238 0.29 -23.24 5.71
C HIS A 238 1.55 -22.74 4.99
N GLY A 239 2.65 -23.49 5.08
CA GLY A 239 3.84 -23.17 4.34
C GLY A 239 4.92 -24.23 4.48
N ALA A 240 5.83 -24.22 3.52
CA ALA A 240 7.00 -25.08 3.44
C ALA A 240 8.27 -24.23 3.29
N SER A 241 9.40 -24.78 3.75
CA SER A 241 10.70 -24.12 3.62
C SER A 241 11.70 -25.03 2.94
N TYR A 242 12.55 -24.46 2.10
CA TYR A 242 13.60 -25.15 1.38
C TYR A 242 14.91 -24.37 1.50
N ASN A 243 16.00 -25.07 1.80
CA ASN A 243 17.32 -24.43 1.86
C ASN A 243 17.80 -24.14 0.44
N ALA A 244 17.96 -22.84 0.14
CA ALA A 244 18.29 -22.36 -1.20
C ALA A 244 19.70 -22.77 -1.67
N ALA A 245 20.59 -23.18 -0.77
CA ALA A 245 21.91 -23.69 -1.12
C ALA A 245 21.86 -24.98 -1.98
N TYR A 246 20.73 -25.70 -1.95
CA TYR A 246 20.56 -26.91 -2.76
C TYR A 246 20.13 -26.62 -4.21
N LEU A 247 19.77 -25.37 -4.55
CA LEU A 247 19.39 -24.99 -5.92
C LEU A 247 20.59 -24.95 -6.89
N SER A 248 21.82 -25.03 -6.39
CA SER A 248 23.06 -25.03 -7.18
C SER A 248 23.72 -26.41 -7.32
N GLY A 249 23.05 -27.49 -6.87
CA GLY A 249 23.58 -28.86 -6.89
C GLY A 249 22.65 -29.91 -7.52
N SER A 250 23.05 -31.18 -7.47
CA SER A 250 22.25 -32.34 -7.93
C SER A 250 21.07 -32.62 -6.99
N ARG A 251 19.87 -32.88 -7.55
CA ARG A 251 18.58 -33.10 -6.85
C ARG A 251 18.73 -33.91 -5.55
N PRO A 252 18.75 -33.27 -4.37
CA PRO A 252 18.86 -33.99 -3.12
C PRO A 252 17.49 -34.56 -2.69
N PRO A 253 17.45 -35.62 -1.84
CA PRO A 253 16.21 -36.14 -1.27
C PRO A 253 15.34 -35.09 -0.54
N THR A 254 15.96 -33.99 -0.11
CA THR A 254 15.28 -32.84 0.51
C THR A 254 14.35 -32.09 -0.45
N GLU A 255 14.55 -32.18 -1.76
CA GLU A 255 13.63 -31.59 -2.77
C GLU A 255 12.30 -32.33 -2.81
N LEU A 256 12.32 -33.67 -2.89
CA LEU A 256 11.11 -34.49 -2.87
C LEU A 256 10.32 -34.29 -1.57
N PHE A 257 11.02 -34.17 -0.44
CA PHE A 257 10.37 -33.88 0.83
C PHE A 257 9.68 -32.51 0.84
N PHE A 258 10.31 -31.48 0.27
CA PHE A 258 9.70 -30.16 0.11
C PHE A 258 8.49 -30.18 -0.84
N GLN A 259 8.58 -30.85 -1.98
CA GLN A 259 7.45 -31.00 -2.91
C GLN A 259 6.26 -31.68 -2.22
N LYS A 260 6.51 -32.75 -1.46
CA LYS A 260 5.49 -33.43 -0.67
C LYS A 260 4.87 -32.53 0.40
N GLN A 261 5.65 -31.65 1.04
CA GLN A 261 5.08 -30.66 1.98
C GLN A 261 4.11 -29.71 1.27
N ILE A 262 4.38 -29.31 0.03
CA ILE A 262 3.50 -28.43 -0.74
C ILE A 262 2.15 -29.09 -1.04
N GLU A 263 2.12 -30.40 -1.28
CA GLU A 263 0.86 -31.14 -1.48
C GLU A 263 -0.09 -31.01 -0.28
N PHE A 264 0.48 -30.93 0.93
CA PHE A 264 -0.24 -30.76 2.20
C PHE A 264 -0.59 -29.30 2.52
N ILE A 265 -0.22 -28.33 1.67
CA ILE A 265 -0.56 -26.92 1.91
C ILE A 265 -2.05 -26.69 1.66
N ILE A 266 -2.73 -26.10 2.65
CA ILE A 266 -4.14 -25.69 2.54
C ILE A 266 -4.26 -24.60 1.48
N THR A 267 -5.16 -24.80 0.54
CA THR A 267 -5.45 -23.89 -0.57
C THR A 267 -6.96 -23.81 -0.77
N ILE A 268 -7.41 -22.91 -1.65
CA ILE A 268 -8.80 -22.88 -2.11
C ILE A 268 -9.03 -24.16 -2.92
N GLN A 269 -9.36 -25.28 -2.25
CA GLN A 269 -9.67 -26.56 -2.89
C GLN A 269 -11.11 -26.58 -3.44
N GLY A 270 -11.52 -25.48 -4.08
CA GLY A 270 -12.74 -25.44 -4.88
C GLY A 270 -12.50 -26.09 -6.23
N ASN A 271 -13.54 -26.63 -6.86
CA ASN A 271 -13.52 -26.98 -8.29
C ASN A 271 -13.50 -25.70 -9.14
N ILE A 272 -12.43 -24.91 -9.04
CA ILE A 272 -12.26 -23.67 -9.81
C ILE A 272 -12.24 -24.07 -11.28
N ARG A 273 -13.21 -23.55 -12.05
CA ARG A 273 -13.30 -23.91 -13.45
C ARG A 273 -12.11 -23.36 -14.20
N LYS A 274 -11.63 -24.13 -15.18
CA LYS A 274 -10.48 -23.75 -16.02
C LYS A 274 -10.66 -22.36 -16.65
N VAL A 275 -11.88 -21.99 -17.04
CA VAL A 275 -12.17 -20.68 -17.62
C VAL A 275 -11.86 -19.51 -16.66
N VAL A 276 -12.04 -19.69 -15.34
CA VAL A 276 -11.71 -18.68 -14.31
C VAL A 276 -10.20 -18.59 -14.13
N MET A 277 -9.52 -19.74 -14.07
CA MET A 277 -8.06 -19.80 -13.98
C MET A 277 -7.39 -19.16 -15.21
N ASP A 278 -7.86 -19.53 -16.41
CA ASP A 278 -7.35 -19.01 -17.69
C ASP A 278 -7.60 -17.49 -17.80
N PHE A 279 -8.73 -16.99 -17.30
CA PHE A 279 -9.00 -15.54 -17.25
C PHE A 279 -7.97 -14.80 -16.39
N MET A 280 -7.71 -15.27 -15.16
CA MET A 280 -6.71 -14.63 -14.29
C MET A 280 -5.31 -14.73 -14.87
N GLU A 281 -4.97 -15.84 -15.54
CA GLU A 281 -3.70 -15.99 -16.26
C GLU A 281 -3.57 -14.97 -17.40
N GLN A 282 -4.65 -14.70 -18.15
CA GLN A 282 -4.64 -13.69 -19.21
C GLN A 282 -4.33 -12.29 -18.67
N LEU A 283 -4.87 -11.92 -17.50
CA LEU A 283 -4.57 -10.64 -16.85
C LEU A 283 -3.11 -10.55 -16.41
N ASP A 284 -2.58 -11.64 -15.83
CA ASP A 284 -1.18 -11.75 -15.41
C ASP A 284 -0.22 -11.63 -16.62
N VAL A 285 -0.51 -12.34 -17.72
CA VAL A 285 0.26 -12.27 -18.96
C VAL A 285 0.20 -10.88 -19.57
N TYR A 286 -0.99 -10.25 -19.61
CA TYR A 286 -1.14 -8.89 -20.11
C TYR A 286 -0.29 -7.89 -19.31
N HIS A 287 -0.26 -8.00 -17.99
CA HIS A 287 0.61 -7.18 -17.16
C HIS A 287 2.11 -7.39 -17.50
N GLU A 288 2.57 -8.63 -17.58
CA GLU A 288 3.98 -8.95 -17.84
C GLU A 288 4.45 -8.54 -19.26
N GLU A 289 3.63 -8.76 -20.28
CA GLU A 289 4.00 -8.50 -21.67
C GLU A 289 3.76 -7.06 -22.11
N ARG A 290 2.72 -6.39 -21.59
CA ARG A 290 2.33 -5.04 -22.02
C ARG A 290 2.70 -3.97 -21.00
N LEU A 291 2.16 -4.06 -19.79
CA LEU A 291 2.29 -3.00 -18.78
C LEU A 291 3.72 -2.87 -18.27
N LEU A 292 4.33 -3.99 -17.89
CA LEU A 292 5.70 -4.01 -17.38
C LEU A 292 6.70 -3.60 -18.47
N THR A 293 6.51 -4.09 -19.70
CA THR A 293 7.34 -3.73 -20.86
C THR A 293 7.25 -2.23 -21.17
N LEU A 294 6.05 -1.65 -21.15
CA LEU A 294 5.86 -0.21 -21.35
C LEU A 294 6.59 0.61 -20.28
N LEU A 295 6.44 0.21 -19.01
CA LEU A 295 7.00 0.94 -17.87
C LEU A 295 8.53 1.04 -17.96
N PHE A 296 9.20 -0.05 -18.31
CA PHE A 296 10.68 -0.13 -18.37
C PHE A 296 11.26 0.04 -19.78
N ALA A 297 10.47 0.40 -20.79
CA ALA A 297 10.98 0.76 -22.10
C ALA A 297 11.96 1.95 -22.01
N PRO A 298 12.96 2.08 -22.90
CA PRO A 298 13.79 3.28 -22.92
C PRO A 298 12.95 4.53 -23.18
N PHE A 299 13.30 5.65 -22.56
CA PHE A 299 12.65 6.94 -22.85
C PHE A 299 13.07 7.44 -24.24
N GLY A 300 12.11 7.94 -25.03
CA GLY A 300 12.39 8.49 -26.34
C GLY A 300 13.23 9.77 -26.26
N THR A 301 14.09 10.00 -27.26
CA THR A 301 14.90 11.23 -27.38
C THR A 301 14.15 12.36 -28.10
N SER A 302 12.86 12.17 -28.41
CA SER A 302 12.05 13.11 -29.17
C SER A 302 11.69 14.35 -28.36
N SER A 303 12.39 15.46 -28.62
CA SER A 303 12.11 16.91 -28.39
C SER A 303 11.41 17.42 -27.12
N GLY A 304 10.96 16.58 -26.20
CA GLY A 304 10.37 16.95 -24.92
C GLY A 304 11.35 16.81 -23.76
N SER A 305 10.97 17.32 -22.60
CA SER A 305 11.71 17.04 -21.36
C SER A 305 11.48 15.58 -20.93
N LEU A 306 12.45 14.98 -20.23
CA LEU A 306 12.30 13.64 -19.64
C LEU A 306 11.02 13.53 -18.80
N GLN A 307 10.67 14.58 -18.07
CA GLN A 307 9.46 14.66 -17.26
C GLN A 307 8.18 14.52 -18.12
N GLN A 308 8.11 15.16 -19.28
CA GLN A 308 6.95 15.04 -20.18
C GLN A 308 6.80 13.60 -20.70
N GLU A 309 7.91 12.95 -21.06
CA GLU A 309 7.90 11.56 -21.52
C GLU A 309 7.47 10.60 -20.40
N VAL A 310 7.93 10.84 -19.16
CA VAL A 310 7.49 10.11 -17.97
C VAL A 310 5.99 10.27 -17.76
N HIS A 311 5.48 11.50 -17.77
CA HIS A 311 4.05 11.76 -17.58
C HIS A 311 3.20 11.07 -18.67
N LYS A 312 3.63 11.15 -19.94
CA LYS A 312 2.96 10.47 -21.05
C LYS A 312 2.96 8.96 -20.84
N ARG A 313 4.10 8.37 -20.47
CA ARG A 313 4.22 6.93 -20.21
C ARG A 313 3.31 6.45 -19.09
N LEU A 314 3.22 7.22 -18.00
CA LEU A 314 2.34 6.89 -16.88
C LEU A 314 0.86 6.99 -17.28
N ALA A 315 0.49 7.99 -18.09
CA ALA A 315 -0.87 8.10 -18.63
C ALA A 315 -1.21 6.93 -19.56
N ASP A 316 -0.28 6.54 -20.45
CA ASP A 316 -0.43 5.38 -21.32
C ASP A 316 -0.52 4.07 -20.50
N TYR A 317 0.29 3.94 -19.44
CA TYR A 317 0.25 2.81 -18.52
C TYR A 317 -1.12 2.70 -17.84
N GLU A 318 -1.63 3.80 -17.26
CA GLU A 318 -2.93 3.81 -16.60
C GLU A 318 -4.07 3.47 -17.57
N LYS A 319 -4.02 4.03 -18.79
CA LYS A 319 -5.00 3.71 -19.83
C LYS A 319 -5.00 2.21 -20.17
N LEU A 320 -3.82 1.63 -20.38
CA LEU A 320 -3.69 0.20 -20.69
C LEU A 320 -4.06 -0.70 -19.51
N LEU A 321 -3.80 -0.26 -18.27
CA LEU A 321 -4.23 -0.95 -17.05
C LEU A 321 -5.76 -0.99 -16.95
N THR A 322 -6.40 0.15 -17.17
CA THR A 322 -7.87 0.26 -17.14
C THR A 322 -8.51 -0.66 -18.17
N VAL A 323 -8.13 -0.52 -19.45
CA VAL A 323 -8.75 -1.27 -20.56
C VAL A 323 -8.38 -2.76 -20.54
N GLY A 324 -7.14 -3.08 -20.14
CA GLY A 324 -6.63 -4.45 -20.22
C GLY A 324 -6.87 -5.30 -18.98
N ILE A 325 -7.15 -4.68 -17.83
CA ILE A 325 -7.27 -5.40 -16.54
C ILE A 325 -8.50 -4.97 -15.75
N LEU A 326 -8.67 -3.68 -15.45
CA LEU A 326 -9.72 -3.23 -14.51
C LEU A 326 -11.13 -3.37 -15.10
N GLU A 327 -11.35 -2.94 -16.34
CA GLU A 327 -12.63 -3.12 -17.04
C GLU A 327 -12.95 -4.61 -17.28
N PRO A 328 -12.01 -5.45 -17.78
CA PRO A 328 -12.22 -6.89 -17.87
C PRO A 328 -12.57 -7.53 -16.53
N LEU A 329 -11.91 -7.16 -15.43
CA LEU A 329 -12.21 -7.65 -14.08
C LEU A 329 -13.66 -7.34 -13.68
N ALA A 330 -14.08 -6.07 -13.77
CA ALA A 330 -15.43 -5.65 -13.43
C ALA A 330 -16.51 -6.35 -14.28
N ASN A 331 -16.22 -6.58 -15.56
CA ASN A 331 -17.12 -7.32 -16.45
C ASN A 331 -17.20 -8.81 -16.10
N SER A 332 -16.07 -9.43 -15.81
CA SER A 332 -15.98 -10.86 -15.49
C SER A 332 -16.60 -11.19 -14.14
N LEU A 333 -16.44 -10.35 -13.11
CA LEU A 333 -17.02 -10.60 -11.78
C LEU A 333 -18.54 -10.82 -11.80
N ARG A 334 -19.25 -10.24 -12.77
CA ARG A 334 -20.72 -10.37 -12.90
C ARG A 334 -21.17 -11.58 -13.69
N ARG A 335 -20.28 -12.23 -14.45
CA ARG A 335 -20.67 -13.18 -15.50
C ARG A 335 -19.91 -14.50 -15.45
N LEU A 336 -18.69 -14.46 -14.95
CA LEU A 336 -17.75 -15.56 -15.02
C LEU A 336 -17.86 -16.48 -13.80
N PRO A 337 -17.61 -16.03 -12.56
CA PRO A 337 -17.71 -16.89 -11.38
C PRO A 337 -19.16 -17.33 -11.12
N ASN A 338 -19.35 -18.54 -10.60
CA ASN A 338 -20.68 -19.10 -10.31
C ASN A 338 -20.87 -19.62 -8.88
N HIS A 339 -19.84 -19.59 -8.04
CA HIS A 339 -19.92 -19.91 -6.62
C HIS A 339 -18.81 -19.18 -5.85
N GLN A 340 -18.94 -19.11 -4.52
CA GLN A 340 -18.05 -18.32 -3.66
C GLN A 340 -16.56 -18.65 -3.84
N ASP A 341 -16.16 -19.91 -3.95
CA ASP A 341 -14.73 -20.25 -4.10
C ASP A 341 -14.08 -19.63 -5.36
N GLU A 342 -14.84 -19.42 -6.44
CA GLU A 342 -14.31 -18.75 -7.64
C GLU A 342 -14.17 -17.25 -7.45
N PHE A 343 -15.08 -16.61 -6.71
CA PHE A 343 -14.90 -15.22 -6.31
C PHE A 343 -13.68 -15.04 -5.42
N ASP A 344 -13.50 -15.96 -4.46
CA ASP A 344 -12.35 -16.00 -3.57
C ASP A 344 -11.04 -16.23 -4.33
N PHE A 345 -11.05 -17.13 -5.33
CA PHE A 345 -9.92 -17.33 -6.23
C PHE A 345 -9.58 -16.06 -7.00
N ILE A 346 -10.56 -15.40 -7.63
CA ILE A 346 -10.36 -14.16 -8.38
C ILE A 346 -9.80 -13.07 -7.47
N TYR A 347 -10.34 -12.92 -6.25
CA TYR A 347 -9.87 -11.95 -5.26
C TYR A 347 -8.40 -12.17 -4.91
N VAL A 348 -8.00 -13.40 -4.57
CA VAL A 348 -6.60 -13.72 -4.22
C VAL A 348 -5.68 -13.46 -5.41
N SER A 349 -6.05 -13.92 -6.61
CA SER A 349 -5.27 -13.68 -7.83
C SER A 349 -5.14 -12.19 -8.14
N MET A 350 -6.21 -11.40 -7.94
CA MET A 350 -6.16 -9.96 -8.17
C MET A 350 -5.28 -9.25 -7.14
N ARG A 351 -5.35 -9.63 -5.86
CA ARG A 351 -4.46 -9.09 -4.82
C ARG A 351 -3.00 -9.35 -5.16
N GLN A 352 -2.67 -10.54 -5.64
CA GLN A 352 -1.32 -10.89 -6.09
C GLN A 352 -0.89 -10.04 -7.30
N LEU A 353 -1.76 -9.91 -8.30
CA LEU A 353 -1.50 -9.10 -9.49
C LEU A 353 -1.26 -7.62 -9.13
N LEU A 354 -2.07 -7.04 -8.24
CA LEU A 354 -1.86 -5.67 -7.74
C LEU A 354 -0.54 -5.53 -6.99
N GLY A 355 -0.17 -6.50 -6.14
CA GLY A 355 1.14 -6.53 -5.49
C GLY A 355 2.29 -6.53 -6.51
N LYS A 356 2.17 -7.29 -7.61
CA LYS A 356 3.16 -7.28 -8.70
C LYS A 356 3.28 -5.89 -9.35
N MET A 357 2.15 -5.25 -9.65
CA MET A 357 2.11 -3.91 -10.25
C MET A 357 2.70 -2.82 -9.34
N ILE A 358 2.31 -2.81 -8.06
CA ILE A 358 2.81 -1.88 -7.04
C ILE A 358 4.33 -2.02 -6.94
N ALA A 359 4.83 -3.25 -6.82
CA ALA A 359 6.26 -3.52 -6.77
C ALA A 359 6.99 -3.06 -8.06
N ALA A 360 6.37 -3.20 -9.24
CA ALA A 360 6.94 -2.75 -10.50
C ALA A 360 7.02 -1.21 -10.60
N LEU A 361 5.96 -0.50 -10.18
CA LEU A 361 5.96 0.96 -10.11
C LEU A 361 6.97 1.51 -9.11
N GLN A 362 7.18 0.82 -7.98
CA GLN A 362 8.26 1.18 -7.05
C GLN A 362 9.64 0.98 -7.68
N ASP A 363 9.87 -0.13 -8.38
CA ASP A 363 11.14 -0.34 -9.09
C ASP A 363 11.38 0.72 -10.16
N PHE A 364 10.31 1.17 -10.83
CA PHE A 364 10.37 2.28 -11.75
C PHE A 364 10.71 3.60 -11.03
N GLN A 365 10.06 3.91 -9.92
CA GLN A 365 10.32 5.11 -9.11
C GLN A 365 11.76 5.16 -8.58
N MET A 366 12.35 4.00 -8.26
CA MET A 366 13.72 3.90 -7.73
C MET A 366 14.80 4.24 -8.77
N GLN A 367 14.45 4.45 -10.04
CA GLN A 367 15.39 4.97 -11.03
C GLN A 367 15.81 6.40 -10.66
N PRO A 368 17.10 6.77 -10.79
CA PRO A 368 17.60 8.06 -10.32
C PRO A 368 16.85 9.29 -10.86
N ALA A 369 16.37 9.22 -12.10
CA ALA A 369 15.63 10.31 -12.72
C ALA A 369 14.20 10.50 -12.17
N LEU A 370 13.67 9.51 -11.44
CA LEU A 370 12.25 9.41 -11.07
C LEU A 370 12.00 9.44 -9.56
N LEU A 371 13.07 9.45 -8.75
CA LEU A 371 12.98 9.36 -7.27
C LEU A 371 12.02 10.39 -6.64
N LEU A 372 11.94 11.59 -7.22
CA LEU A 372 11.12 12.68 -6.71
C LEU A 372 9.91 13.02 -7.57
N ASP A 373 9.64 12.24 -8.63
CA ASP A 373 8.54 12.52 -9.54
C ASP A 373 7.18 12.32 -8.86
N ASP A 374 6.37 13.37 -8.84
CA ASP A 374 5.07 13.36 -8.16
C ASP A 374 3.99 12.59 -8.93
N GLN A 375 4.10 12.43 -10.25
CA GLN A 375 3.15 11.62 -11.02
C GLN A 375 3.34 10.13 -10.75
N VAL A 376 4.60 9.68 -10.65
CA VAL A 376 4.89 8.30 -10.23
C VAL A 376 4.33 8.02 -8.83
N LYS A 377 4.54 8.96 -7.89
CA LYS A 377 3.98 8.88 -6.53
C LYS A 377 2.45 8.84 -6.55
N SER A 378 1.81 9.68 -7.35
CA SER A 378 0.36 9.74 -7.49
C SER A 378 -0.23 8.43 -8.00
N LEU A 379 0.33 7.88 -9.08
CA LEU A 379 -0.13 6.61 -9.65
C LEU A 379 0.08 5.44 -8.68
N LEU A 380 1.23 5.39 -8.00
CA LEU A 380 1.50 4.40 -6.95
C LEU A 380 0.48 4.52 -5.81
N GLY A 381 0.17 5.75 -5.37
CA GLY A 381 -0.85 6.05 -4.38
C GLY A 381 -2.22 5.51 -4.79
N ARG A 382 -2.67 5.82 -6.00
CA ARG A 382 -3.96 5.36 -6.53
C ARG A 382 -4.04 3.84 -6.64
N LEU A 383 -2.97 3.18 -7.06
CA LEU A 383 -2.92 1.73 -7.16
C LEU A 383 -2.96 1.04 -5.78
N THR A 384 -2.24 1.58 -4.80
CA THR A 384 -2.32 1.09 -3.41
C THR A 384 -3.70 1.32 -2.83
N ALA A 385 -4.31 2.50 -3.07
CA ALA A 385 -5.68 2.79 -2.65
C ALA A 385 -6.67 1.78 -3.24
N TYR A 386 -6.50 1.45 -4.52
CA TYR A 386 -7.33 0.46 -5.20
C TYR A 386 -7.25 -0.92 -4.55
N ALA A 387 -6.04 -1.37 -4.21
CA ALA A 387 -5.85 -2.62 -3.49
C ALA A 387 -6.58 -2.60 -2.12
N THR A 388 -6.41 -1.54 -1.33
CA THR A 388 -7.13 -1.36 -0.06
C THR A 388 -8.65 -1.34 -0.25
N PHE A 389 -9.16 -0.73 -1.32
CA PHE A 389 -10.60 -0.73 -1.63
C PHE A 389 -11.14 -2.13 -1.91
N LEU A 390 -10.44 -2.92 -2.71
CA LEU A 390 -10.86 -4.29 -3.01
C LEU A 390 -10.90 -5.17 -1.74
N GLU A 391 -9.99 -4.94 -0.79
CA GLU A 391 -10.03 -5.61 0.51
C GLU A 391 -11.24 -5.14 1.32
N LYS A 392 -11.41 -3.82 1.51
CA LYS A 392 -12.48 -3.22 2.32
C LYS A 392 -13.87 -3.60 1.81
N ARG A 393 -14.00 -3.78 0.49
CA ARG A 393 -15.26 -4.07 -0.20
C ARG A 393 -15.32 -5.50 -0.72
N ARG A 394 -14.55 -6.42 -0.13
CA ARG A 394 -14.52 -7.82 -0.57
C ARG A 394 -15.91 -8.44 -0.60
N SER A 395 -16.71 -8.23 0.44
CA SER A 395 -18.10 -8.72 0.54
C SER A 395 -19.04 -8.10 -0.50
N ASP A 396 -18.72 -6.91 -0.99
CA ASP A 396 -19.59 -6.13 -1.89
C ASP A 396 -19.25 -6.34 -3.37
N VAL A 397 -18.11 -6.98 -3.66
CA VAL A 397 -17.52 -7.13 -4.99
C VAL A 397 -17.21 -8.59 -5.33
N PHE A 398 -16.63 -9.34 -4.39
CA PHE A 398 -16.20 -10.74 -4.56
C PHE A 398 -17.13 -11.69 -3.81
N ALA A 399 -18.42 -11.59 -4.11
CA ALA A 399 -19.46 -12.43 -3.52
C ALA A 399 -20.51 -12.81 -4.58
N GLU A 400 -21.24 -13.89 -4.31
CA GLU A 400 -22.39 -14.27 -5.12
C GLU A 400 -23.53 -13.27 -4.89
N LEU A 401 -23.62 -12.26 -5.78
CA LEU A 401 -24.57 -11.16 -5.68
C LEU A 401 -25.64 -11.25 -6.75
N GLU A 402 -26.88 -10.97 -6.36
CA GLU A 402 -27.95 -10.70 -7.32
C GLU A 402 -27.73 -9.35 -8.02
N GLN A 403 -28.31 -9.18 -9.21
CA GLN A 403 -28.16 -7.95 -10.00
C GLN A 403 -28.62 -6.69 -9.22
N ASN A 404 -29.67 -6.81 -8.40
CA ASN A 404 -30.15 -5.70 -7.57
C ASN A 404 -29.16 -5.33 -6.45
N GLN A 405 -28.51 -6.32 -5.84
CA GLN A 405 -27.50 -6.11 -4.81
C GLN A 405 -26.26 -5.45 -5.42
N TRP A 406 -25.81 -5.90 -6.60
CA TRP A 406 -24.72 -5.24 -7.33
C TRP A 406 -25.02 -3.77 -7.62
N ALA A 407 -26.24 -3.47 -8.11
CA ALA A 407 -26.66 -2.11 -8.40
C ALA A 407 -26.71 -1.22 -7.16
N GLU A 408 -27.16 -1.76 -6.02
CA GLU A 408 -27.16 -1.04 -4.76
C GLU A 408 -25.74 -0.76 -4.26
N ASN A 409 -24.86 -1.78 -4.28
CA ASN A 409 -23.45 -1.61 -3.94
C ASN A 409 -22.79 -0.55 -4.81
N HIS A 410 -23.10 -0.51 -6.11
CA HIS A 410 -22.60 0.53 -7.00
C HIS A 410 -23.10 1.93 -6.58
N LYS A 411 -24.38 2.10 -6.24
CA LYS A 411 -24.88 3.40 -5.75
C LYS A 411 -24.15 3.86 -4.50
N GLN A 412 -23.84 2.95 -3.58
CA GLN A 412 -23.07 3.28 -2.38
C GLN A 412 -21.70 3.86 -2.75
N THR A 413 -21.02 3.33 -3.77
CA THR A 413 -19.72 3.86 -4.23
C THR A 413 -19.76 5.33 -4.67
N LEU A 414 -20.92 5.84 -5.08
CA LEU A 414 -21.06 7.22 -5.52
C LEU A 414 -21.22 8.21 -4.35
N LEU A 415 -21.59 7.73 -3.16
CA LEU A 415 -21.88 8.57 -2.00
C LEU A 415 -20.70 9.44 -1.56
N PRO A 416 -19.45 8.94 -1.46
CA PRO A 416 -18.33 9.76 -1.00
C PRO A 416 -18.05 10.95 -1.92
N MET A 417 -17.99 10.73 -3.23
CA MET A 417 -17.76 11.82 -4.18
C MET A 417 -18.95 12.79 -4.24
N LYS A 418 -20.18 12.30 -4.08
CA LYS A 418 -21.36 13.15 -3.95
C LYS A 418 -21.28 14.04 -2.71
N HIS A 419 -20.84 13.50 -1.57
CA HIS A 419 -20.63 14.27 -0.35
C HIS A 419 -19.57 15.35 -0.55
N VAL A 420 -18.40 14.99 -1.08
CA VAL A 420 -17.30 15.92 -1.34
C VAL A 420 -17.72 17.06 -2.27
N ARG A 421 -18.40 16.75 -3.38
CA ARG A 421 -18.92 17.75 -4.31
C ARG A 421 -19.99 18.62 -3.68
N GLY A 422 -20.84 18.04 -2.82
CA GLY A 422 -21.84 18.76 -2.03
C GLY A 422 -21.20 19.81 -1.14
N VAL A 423 -20.19 19.43 -0.34
CA VAL A 423 -19.44 20.37 0.52
C VAL A 423 -18.82 21.49 -0.31
N ALA A 424 -18.17 21.16 -1.44
CA ALA A 424 -17.61 22.18 -2.31
C ALA A 424 -18.69 23.16 -2.81
N LYS A 425 -19.84 22.66 -3.26
CA LYS A 425 -20.96 23.47 -3.77
C LYS A 425 -21.56 24.37 -2.69
N ASP A 426 -21.82 23.84 -1.50
CA ASP A 426 -22.50 24.54 -0.41
C ASP A 426 -21.70 25.76 0.08
N TYR A 427 -20.37 25.71 0.01
CA TYR A 427 -19.48 26.77 0.50
C TYR A 427 -18.88 27.68 -0.59
N LEU A 428 -18.98 27.31 -1.88
CA LEU A 428 -18.29 28.01 -2.97
C LEU A 428 -18.74 29.46 -3.16
N ASP A 429 -20.05 29.69 -3.20
CA ASP A 429 -20.60 31.02 -3.47
C ASP A 429 -20.31 32.00 -2.33
N GLU A 430 -20.48 31.54 -1.09
CA GLU A 430 -20.17 32.34 0.08
C GLU A 430 -18.66 32.61 0.18
N TYR A 431 -17.82 31.62 -0.12
CA TYR A 431 -16.37 31.78 -0.19
C TYR A 431 -15.98 32.85 -1.23
N ARG A 432 -16.51 32.78 -2.45
CA ARG A 432 -16.23 33.75 -3.52
C ARG A 432 -16.65 35.16 -3.13
N LYS A 433 -17.84 35.31 -2.55
CA LYS A 433 -18.36 36.61 -2.07
C LYS A 433 -17.43 37.22 -1.01
N ARG A 434 -17.02 36.44 -0.01
CA ARG A 434 -16.13 36.89 1.07
C ARG A 434 -14.71 37.17 0.57
N LYS A 435 -14.19 36.34 -0.35
CA LYS A 435 -12.87 36.54 -0.97
C LYS A 435 -12.82 37.83 -1.77
N TYR A 436 -13.86 38.12 -2.56
CA TYR A 436 -13.98 39.38 -3.29
C TYR A 436 -13.98 40.61 -2.35
N ALA A 437 -14.68 40.54 -1.21
CA ALA A 437 -14.68 41.61 -0.22
C ALA A 437 -13.28 41.85 0.38
N VAL A 438 -12.56 40.77 0.73
CA VAL A 438 -11.17 40.82 1.20
C VAL A 438 -10.26 41.46 0.15
N ASP A 439 -10.32 40.99 -1.10
CA ASP A 439 -9.48 41.49 -2.19
C ASP A 439 -9.75 42.97 -2.48
N LYS A 440 -11.03 43.38 -2.44
CA LYS A 440 -11.44 44.79 -2.61
C LYS A 440 -10.87 45.66 -1.49
N GLN A 441 -10.96 45.24 -0.23
CA GLN A 441 -10.45 46.00 0.91
C GLN A 441 -8.92 46.05 0.93
N GLN A 442 -8.24 44.96 0.54
CA GLN A 442 -6.80 44.91 0.44
C GLN A 442 -6.25 45.89 -0.61
N ARG A 443 -6.93 46.00 -1.77
CA ARG A 443 -6.60 47.02 -2.78
C ARG A 443 -6.77 48.46 -2.28
N LEU A 444 -7.73 48.72 -1.39
CA LEU A 444 -7.91 50.06 -0.79
C LEU A 444 -6.75 50.41 0.17
N LEU A 445 -6.18 49.42 0.85
CA LEU A 445 -5.02 49.61 1.75
C LEU A 445 -3.70 49.82 1.01
N GLU A 446 -3.58 49.30 -0.21
CA GLU A 446 -2.42 49.47 -1.09
C GLU A 446 -2.37 50.86 -1.75
N GLN A 447 -3.45 51.63 -1.69
CA GLN A 447 -3.49 53.01 -2.19
C GLN A 447 -2.68 53.95 -1.28
N THR A 448 -2.07 54.98 -1.88
CA THR A 448 -1.20 55.94 -1.18
C THR A 448 -2.00 56.78 -0.18
N GLU A 449 -1.53 56.89 1.06
CA GLU A 449 -2.20 57.66 2.12
C GLU A 449 -2.25 59.16 1.78
N SER A 450 -3.45 59.75 1.82
CA SER A 450 -3.60 61.20 1.79
C SER A 450 -3.36 61.83 3.18
N LEU A 451 -3.05 63.13 3.23
CA LEU A 451 -2.86 63.87 4.48
C LEU A 451 -4.11 63.86 5.40
N LEU A 452 -5.31 63.79 4.82
CA LEU A 452 -6.57 63.65 5.56
C LEU A 452 -6.72 62.26 6.18
N ASP A 453 -6.29 61.21 5.47
CA ASP A 453 -6.38 59.82 5.97
C ASP A 453 -5.50 59.59 7.21
N LYS A 454 -4.34 60.27 7.27
CA LYS A 454 -3.46 60.29 8.46
C LYS A 454 -4.10 60.98 9.65
N LEU A 455 -4.84 62.07 9.43
CA LEU A 455 -5.50 62.86 10.48
C LEU A 455 -6.66 62.09 11.14
N PHE A 456 -7.41 61.29 10.35
CA PHE A 456 -8.56 60.52 10.81
C PHE A 456 -8.26 59.05 11.15
N LYS A 457 -6.99 58.62 11.15
CA LYS A 457 -6.57 57.21 11.37
C LYS A 457 -7.31 56.22 10.45
N ARG A 458 -7.64 56.64 9.23
CA ARG A 458 -8.52 55.89 8.32
C ARG A 458 -7.90 54.55 7.88
N LYS A 459 -6.58 54.52 7.71
CA LYS A 459 -5.83 53.31 7.38
C LYS A 459 -5.91 52.26 8.49
N ALA A 460 -5.80 52.68 9.76
CA ALA A 460 -5.96 51.78 10.90
C ALA A 460 -7.39 51.21 11.01
N ALA A 461 -8.41 51.97 10.62
CA ALA A 461 -9.78 51.46 10.53
C ALA A 461 -9.93 50.46 9.37
N GLN A 462 -9.34 50.74 8.22
CA GLN A 462 -9.33 49.84 7.06
C GLN A 462 -8.58 48.53 7.35
N GLU A 463 -7.48 48.59 8.10
CA GLU A 463 -6.74 47.40 8.57
C GLU A 463 -7.61 46.52 9.46
N ARG A 464 -8.33 47.09 10.43
CA ARG A 464 -9.26 46.34 11.28
C ARG A 464 -10.39 45.72 10.48
N GLU A 465 -10.98 46.46 9.54
CA GLU A 465 -12.02 45.93 8.65
C GLU A 465 -11.48 44.77 7.78
N LEU A 466 -10.25 44.88 7.27
CA LEU A 466 -9.61 43.80 6.54
C LEU A 466 -9.39 42.56 7.42
N GLU A 467 -8.98 42.73 8.67
CA GLU A 467 -8.84 41.63 9.62
C GLU A 467 -10.17 40.93 9.90
N GLU A 468 -11.26 41.68 10.07
CA GLU A 468 -12.60 41.13 10.24
C GLU A 468 -13.06 40.35 9.00
N LEU A 469 -12.89 40.92 7.80
CA LEU A 469 -13.22 40.25 6.53
C LEU A 469 -12.38 38.98 6.33
N LYS A 470 -11.09 39.01 6.67
CA LYS A 470 -10.22 37.81 6.62
C LYS A 470 -10.66 36.76 7.63
N LYS A 471 -11.04 37.15 8.84
CA LYS A 471 -11.57 36.22 9.86
C LYS A 471 -12.83 35.53 9.35
N ASP A 472 -13.71 36.30 8.71
CA ASP A 472 -14.96 35.82 8.16
C ASP A 472 -14.78 34.89 6.96
N LEU A 473 -13.84 35.21 6.04
CA LEU A 473 -13.43 34.29 4.97
C LEU A 473 -12.87 32.98 5.56
N ARG A 474 -12.02 33.06 6.58
CA ARG A 474 -11.43 31.90 7.25
C ARG A 474 -12.47 31.00 7.91
N LYS A 475 -13.58 31.55 8.43
CA LYS A 475 -14.68 30.74 8.99
C LYS A 475 -15.29 29.84 7.91
N VAL A 476 -15.57 30.38 6.74
CA VAL A 476 -16.11 29.60 5.61
C VAL A 476 -15.12 28.54 5.14
N GLN A 477 -13.84 28.90 4.99
CA GLN A 477 -12.79 27.92 4.67
C GLN A 477 -12.70 26.81 5.71
N TYR A 478 -12.78 27.17 6.99
CA TYR A 478 -12.68 26.24 8.09
C TYR A 478 -13.84 25.25 8.13
N GLU A 479 -15.09 25.71 7.98
CA GLU A 479 -16.24 24.81 8.00
C GLU A 479 -16.22 23.85 6.80
N ALA A 480 -15.86 24.33 5.60
CA ALA A 480 -15.69 23.48 4.44
C ALA A 480 -14.58 22.43 4.65
N HIS A 481 -13.40 22.86 5.11
CA HIS A 481 -12.26 21.97 5.40
C HIS A 481 -12.63 20.91 6.45
N LYS A 482 -13.30 21.33 7.53
CA LYS A 482 -13.73 20.43 8.60
C LYS A 482 -14.67 19.34 8.09
N GLN A 483 -15.65 19.68 7.25
CA GLN A 483 -16.57 18.68 6.70
C GLN A 483 -15.86 17.66 5.79
N LEU A 484 -14.82 18.09 5.06
CA LEU A 484 -14.03 17.20 4.21
C LEU A 484 -13.11 16.28 5.00
N CYS A 485 -12.46 16.79 6.06
CA CYS A 485 -11.53 16.00 6.88
C CYS A 485 -12.24 15.07 7.87
N TYR A 486 -13.47 15.40 8.27
CA TYR A 486 -14.28 14.64 9.22
C TYR A 486 -15.67 14.36 8.63
N PRO A 487 -15.76 13.58 7.54
CA PRO A 487 -17.03 13.25 6.93
C PRO A 487 -17.85 12.30 7.81
N PRO A 488 -19.16 12.14 7.55
CA PRO A 488 -19.98 11.15 8.24
C PRO A 488 -19.42 9.73 8.11
N GLU A 489 -19.68 8.88 9.11
CA GLU A 489 -19.16 7.50 9.15
C GLU A 489 -19.51 6.68 7.90
N SER A 490 -20.71 6.87 7.33
CA SER A 490 -21.13 6.19 6.09
C SER A 490 -20.28 6.54 4.88
N VAL A 491 -19.71 7.76 4.83
CA VAL A 491 -18.76 8.18 3.79
C VAL A 491 -17.36 7.66 4.11
N LEU A 492 -16.97 7.70 5.39
CA LEU A 492 -15.65 7.26 5.85
C LEU A 492 -15.41 5.77 5.58
N GLN A 493 -16.43 4.93 5.79
CA GLN A 493 -16.37 3.49 5.49
C GLN A 493 -16.20 3.19 3.99
N LEU A 494 -16.53 4.13 3.12
CA LEU A 494 -16.41 4.00 1.66
C LEU A 494 -15.26 4.84 1.08
N THR A 495 -14.43 5.42 1.95
CA THR A 495 -13.24 6.21 1.60
C THR A 495 -12.01 5.48 2.11
N VAL A 496 -10.88 5.58 1.40
CA VAL A 496 -9.58 5.14 1.91
C VAL A 496 -8.80 6.39 2.32
N ARG A 497 -8.54 6.53 3.62
CA ARG A 497 -7.62 7.55 4.14
C ARG A 497 -6.21 7.03 3.99
N MET A 498 -5.50 7.54 2.99
CA MET A 498 -4.23 6.98 2.55
C MET A 498 -3.22 6.89 3.70
N GLU A 499 -3.15 7.92 4.54
CA GLU A 499 -2.18 7.98 5.63
C GLU A 499 -2.47 6.95 6.73
N PHE A 500 -3.73 6.57 6.92
CA PHE A 500 -4.17 5.73 8.04
C PHE A 500 -4.37 4.27 7.62
N GLU A 501 -4.77 4.05 6.37
CA GLU A 501 -5.19 2.75 5.83
C GLU A 501 -4.19 2.17 4.83
N THR A 502 -3.14 2.92 4.46
CA THR A 502 -2.06 2.42 3.60
C THR A 502 -0.70 2.57 4.28
N GLN A 503 0.27 1.72 3.90
CA GLN A 503 1.64 1.80 4.40
C GLN A 503 2.53 2.78 3.59
N LEU A 504 1.92 3.69 2.82
CA LEU A 504 2.67 4.68 2.05
C LEU A 504 3.26 5.77 2.96
N ASN A 505 4.36 6.37 2.52
CA ASN A 505 5.00 7.46 3.26
C ASN A 505 4.04 8.65 3.37
N VAL A 506 3.69 8.98 4.62
CA VAL A 506 2.82 10.08 4.99
C VAL A 506 3.57 11.42 4.89
N ARG A 507 2.98 12.40 4.21
CA ARG A 507 3.42 13.79 4.28
C ARG A 507 2.65 14.48 5.41
N PRO A 508 3.31 15.09 6.41
CA PRO A 508 2.62 15.70 7.55
C PRO A 508 1.74 16.90 7.18
N GLU A 509 1.98 17.52 6.04
CA GLU A 509 1.25 18.73 5.62
C GLU A 509 0.04 18.45 4.74
N GLU A 510 -0.13 17.22 4.29
CA GLU A 510 -1.12 16.83 3.29
C GLU A 510 -1.90 15.60 3.76
N ARG A 511 -3.20 15.63 3.55
CA ARG A 511 -4.12 14.52 3.78
C ARG A 511 -4.67 14.05 2.45
N ASN A 512 -4.53 12.77 2.16
CA ASN A 512 -4.93 12.18 0.89
C ASN A 512 -6.12 11.25 1.12
N LEU A 513 -7.24 11.59 0.49
CA LEU A 513 -8.47 10.82 0.52
C LEU A 513 -8.67 10.19 -0.85
N ALA A 514 -8.74 8.86 -0.88
CA ALA A 514 -9.06 8.14 -2.10
C ALA A 514 -10.55 7.76 -2.10
N PHE A 515 -11.18 7.84 -3.27
CA PHE A 515 -12.59 7.56 -3.50
C PHE A 515 -12.74 6.54 -4.62
N PRO A 516 -13.67 5.58 -4.49
CA PRO A 516 -13.89 4.57 -5.52
C PRO A 516 -14.33 5.23 -6.84
N ASP A 517 -13.90 4.67 -7.97
CA ASP A 517 -14.27 5.14 -9.31
C ASP A 517 -14.59 3.96 -10.24
N GLY A 518 -15.43 4.21 -11.25
CA GLY A 518 -15.89 3.21 -12.20
C GLY A 518 -17.02 2.31 -11.68
N ASP A 519 -17.35 1.27 -12.46
CA ASP A 519 -18.43 0.33 -12.17
C ASP A 519 -18.14 -0.41 -10.85
N ASN A 520 -19.04 -0.23 -9.89
CA ASN A 520 -18.93 -0.68 -8.51
C ASN A 520 -17.55 -0.40 -7.87
N GLY A 521 -16.85 0.67 -8.27
CA GLY A 521 -15.51 0.99 -7.77
C GLY A 521 -14.38 0.06 -8.24
N VAL A 522 -14.63 -0.76 -9.27
CA VAL A 522 -13.68 -1.78 -9.76
C VAL A 522 -13.07 -1.39 -11.10
N SER A 523 -13.85 -0.82 -12.02
CA SER A 523 -13.42 -0.69 -13.41
C SER A 523 -12.39 0.43 -13.68
N ARG A 524 -12.04 1.24 -12.68
CA ARG A 524 -11.09 2.36 -12.79
C ARG A 524 -10.26 2.50 -11.52
N LEU A 525 -9.09 3.14 -11.64
CA LEU A 525 -8.30 3.50 -10.47
C LEU A 525 -8.99 4.62 -9.66
N PRO A 526 -8.95 4.58 -8.32
CA PRO A 526 -9.58 5.55 -7.44
C PRO A 526 -9.17 6.99 -7.73
N MET A 527 -10.08 7.92 -7.49
CA MET A 527 -9.75 9.34 -7.48
C MET A 527 -9.12 9.68 -6.13
N VAL A 528 -7.93 10.30 -6.14
CA VAL A 528 -7.26 10.75 -4.91
C VAL A 528 -7.32 12.26 -4.85
N LEU A 529 -7.85 12.80 -3.75
CA LEU A 529 -7.87 14.22 -3.45
C LEU A 529 -6.90 14.51 -2.31
N THR A 530 -6.05 15.52 -2.53
CA THR A 530 -5.12 16.02 -1.54
C THR A 530 -5.67 17.28 -0.89
N LEU A 531 -5.76 17.28 0.43
CA LEU A 531 -6.17 18.41 1.25
C LEU A 531 -4.98 18.88 2.08
N PRO A 532 -4.73 20.19 2.22
CA PRO A 532 -3.73 20.67 3.16
C PRO A 532 -4.21 20.42 4.60
N GLU A 533 -3.33 19.95 5.48
CA GLU A 533 -3.65 19.77 6.90
C GLU A 533 -3.78 21.15 7.58
N ASN A 534 -2.95 22.12 7.15
CA ASN A 534 -3.13 23.51 7.55
C ASN A 534 -4.33 24.13 6.83
N ARG A 535 -5.45 24.25 7.54
CA ARG A 535 -6.69 24.92 7.08
C ARG A 535 -6.51 26.30 6.45
N LEU A 536 -5.45 27.06 6.79
CA LEU A 536 -5.20 28.38 6.20
C LEU A 536 -4.71 28.28 4.74
N GLN A 537 -4.17 27.13 4.35
CA GLN A 537 -3.73 26.85 2.98
C GLN A 537 -4.87 26.28 2.12
N PHE A 538 -6.02 25.94 2.71
CA PHE A 538 -7.16 25.40 1.97
C PHE A 538 -7.90 26.49 1.17
N ASP A 539 -7.93 26.34 -0.16
CA ASP A 539 -8.69 27.20 -1.06
C ASP A 539 -9.90 26.43 -1.62
N VAL A 540 -11.10 26.86 -1.22
CA VAL A 540 -12.39 26.24 -1.61
C VAL A 540 -12.61 26.32 -3.13
N ASN A 541 -12.16 27.39 -3.79
CA ASN A 541 -12.36 27.56 -5.23
C ASN A 541 -11.42 26.65 -6.04
N ALA A 542 -10.15 26.54 -5.63
CA ALA A 542 -9.22 25.58 -6.22
C ALA A 542 -9.70 24.14 -6.01
N PHE A 543 -10.20 23.84 -4.80
CA PHE A 543 -10.80 22.54 -4.48
C PHE A 543 -12.03 22.23 -5.34
N ALA A 544 -12.99 23.15 -5.42
CA ALA A 544 -14.21 22.99 -6.22
C ALA A 544 -13.90 22.73 -7.70
N LYS A 545 -12.84 23.37 -8.23
CA LYS A 545 -12.35 23.11 -9.59
C LYS A 545 -11.77 21.70 -9.70
N ALA A 546 -10.99 21.23 -8.73
CA ALA A 546 -10.39 19.91 -8.75
C ALA A 546 -11.43 18.77 -8.70
N VAL A 547 -12.59 19.00 -8.09
CA VAL A 547 -13.69 18.02 -8.01
C VAL A 547 -14.79 18.23 -9.07
N ASN A 548 -14.54 19.09 -10.06
CA ASN A 548 -15.42 19.39 -11.19
C ASN A 548 -16.84 19.84 -10.80
N VAL A 549 -16.95 20.72 -9.78
CA VAL A 549 -18.23 21.34 -9.41
C VAL A 549 -18.65 22.31 -10.53
N GLY A 550 -19.59 21.87 -11.36
CA GLY A 550 -20.16 22.64 -12.49
C GLY A 550 -20.22 21.90 -13.83
N GLU A 551 -19.49 20.78 -14.01
CA GLU A 551 -19.42 20.04 -15.31
C GLU A 551 -20.17 18.68 -15.28
N HIS A 552 -20.36 18.04 -14.12
CA HIS A 552 -21.02 16.72 -14.02
C HIS A 552 -22.57 16.76 -13.89
N GLU A 553 -23.21 17.93 -13.83
CA GLU A 553 -24.69 18.02 -13.84
C GLU A 553 -25.28 17.51 -15.18
N ASP A 554 -24.49 17.51 -16.25
CA ASP A 554 -24.89 16.96 -17.56
C ASP A 554 -24.73 15.43 -17.62
N GLU A 555 -23.73 14.84 -16.96
CA GLU A 555 -23.54 13.38 -16.93
C GLU A 555 -24.60 12.66 -16.07
N GLU A 556 -24.99 13.21 -14.91
CA GLU A 556 -26.08 12.64 -14.10
C GLU A 556 -27.44 12.75 -14.80
N LYS A 557 -27.69 13.85 -15.54
CA LYS A 557 -28.87 13.95 -16.41
C LYS A 557 -28.83 12.91 -17.53
N MET A 558 -27.69 12.69 -18.16
CA MET A 558 -27.52 11.70 -19.22
C MET A 558 -27.63 10.25 -18.73
N LEU A 559 -27.10 9.92 -17.55
CA LEU A 559 -27.25 8.60 -16.90
C LEU A 559 -28.72 8.34 -16.52
N HIS A 560 -29.40 9.34 -15.96
CA HIS A 560 -30.81 9.22 -15.59
C HIS A 560 -31.74 9.16 -16.81
N GLU A 561 -31.38 9.79 -17.93
CA GLU A 561 -32.06 9.62 -19.22
C GLU A 561 -31.76 8.25 -19.86
N ALA A 562 -30.53 7.75 -19.77
CA ALA A 562 -30.15 6.44 -20.29
C ALA A 562 -30.85 5.29 -19.56
N GLU A 563 -30.97 5.36 -18.22
CA GLU A 563 -31.76 4.41 -17.42
C GLU A 563 -33.24 4.44 -17.81
N LYS A 564 -33.82 5.63 -18.06
CA LYS A 564 -35.21 5.76 -18.55
C LYS A 564 -35.42 5.18 -19.94
N VAL A 565 -34.41 5.20 -20.80
CA VAL A 565 -34.47 4.60 -22.15
C VAL A 565 -34.34 3.07 -22.08
N LEU A 566 -33.52 2.55 -21.17
CA LEU A 566 -33.37 1.11 -20.95
C LEU A 566 -34.62 0.48 -20.31
N LEU A 567 -35.22 1.14 -19.32
CA LEU A 567 -36.48 0.71 -18.67
C LEU A 567 -37.72 0.82 -19.57
N LYS A 568 -37.64 1.54 -20.70
CA LYS A 568 -38.70 1.59 -21.72
C LYS A 568 -38.56 0.52 -22.81
N ARG A 569 -37.48 -0.27 -22.80
CA ARG A 569 -37.19 -1.33 -23.78
C ARG A 569 -37.26 -2.76 -23.20
N THR A 570 -37.55 -2.88 -21.91
CA THR A 570 -38.10 -4.09 -21.24
C THR A 570 -39.59 -3.92 -21.10
#